data_AF-A0A3R7MRW3-F1
#
_entry.id   AF-A0A3R7MRW3-F1
#
_cell.length_a   1.000
_cell.length_b   1.000
_cell.length_c   1.000
_cell.angle_alpha   90.00
_cell.angle_beta   90.00
_cell.angle_gamma   90.00
#
_symmetry.space_group_name_H-M   'P 1'
#
loop_
_entity.id
_entity.type
_entity.pdbx_description
1 polymer ?
#
loop_
_entity_poly.entity_id
_entity_poly.type
_entity_poly.pdbx_seq_one_letter_code
_entity_poly.pdbx_strand_id
1 'polypeptide(L)'
;MLEEEVEEVTAALSRVCVMRDVDALVLRSASWTSEERQACRRREAWRERREAELLGQLGAWQAKFVGGWEERTAAWRRSGAALREVEEECWAVASHITLSDLVSGPFAMLDECSWLFSPLGPCAGLFRAVMKRDTEGAERRDEAAAAAALAENVCPATTSGMRQTRQLLMESRRAWRLLVFAWGRFLLAQRERPSSAVCLVLTSAAAQFLRMRRREFQKTLATTGRRTGGGLPSA
;
A
#
# COMPACT_ATOMS: atom_id res chain seq x y z
N MET A 1 -8.40 -12.35 -7.68
CA MET A 1 -7.43 -12.57 -6.59
C MET A 1 -6.03 -12.31 -7.16
N LEU A 2 -5.16 -11.60 -6.44
CA LEU A 2 -3.79 -11.37 -6.92
C LEU A 2 -3.03 -12.70 -7.01
N GLU A 3 -2.09 -12.80 -7.95
CA GLU A 3 -1.17 -13.94 -8.00
C GLU A 3 -0.37 -14.01 -6.70
N GLU A 4 -0.15 -15.20 -6.17
CA GLU A 4 0.53 -15.43 -4.89
C GLU A 4 1.89 -14.69 -4.83
N GLU A 5 2.66 -14.76 -5.92
CA GLU A 5 3.94 -14.08 -6.07
C GLU A 5 3.87 -12.57 -5.82
N VAL A 6 2.92 -11.85 -6.43
CA VAL A 6 2.81 -10.39 -6.25
C VAL A 6 2.22 -10.02 -4.89
N GLU A 7 1.37 -10.87 -4.33
CA GLU A 7 0.85 -10.71 -2.99
C GLU A 7 1.96 -10.81 -1.92
N GLU A 8 2.89 -11.75 -2.08
CA GLU A 8 4.05 -11.87 -1.19
C GLU A 8 4.97 -10.65 -1.26
N VAL A 9 5.26 -10.18 -2.48
CA VAL A 9 6.10 -8.99 -2.71
C VAL A 9 5.45 -7.76 -2.08
N THR A 10 4.16 -7.53 -2.32
CA THR A 10 3.44 -6.38 -1.73
C THR A 10 3.32 -6.48 -0.21
N ALA A 11 3.11 -7.68 0.35
CA ALA A 11 3.12 -7.90 1.80
C ALA A 11 4.51 -7.65 2.41
N ALA A 12 5.60 -7.98 1.71
CA ALA A 12 6.95 -7.65 2.12
C ALA A 12 7.25 -6.14 2.06
N LEU A 13 6.83 -5.46 0.99
CA LEU A 13 6.93 -4.00 0.86
C LEU A 13 6.15 -3.29 1.97
N SER A 14 4.96 -3.79 2.29
CA SER A 14 4.14 -3.31 3.40
C SER A 14 4.88 -3.42 4.73
N ARG A 15 5.47 -4.58 5.05
CA ARG A 15 6.25 -4.78 6.27
C ARG A 15 7.41 -3.80 6.38
N VAL A 16 8.15 -3.58 5.30
CA VAL A 16 9.27 -2.62 5.29
C VAL A 16 8.78 -1.19 5.59
N CYS A 17 7.67 -0.77 4.99
CA CYS A 17 7.07 0.53 5.25
C CYS A 17 6.62 0.67 6.71
N VAL A 18 5.90 -0.32 7.24
CA VAL A 18 5.40 -0.25 8.61
C VAL A 18 6.53 -0.34 9.64
N MET A 19 7.58 -1.12 9.39
CA MET A 19 8.76 -1.12 10.25
C MET A 19 9.38 0.28 10.36
N ARG A 20 9.36 1.06 9.26
CA ARG A 20 9.83 2.45 9.26
C ARG A 20 8.90 3.37 10.04
N ASP A 21 7.59 3.19 9.91
CA ASP A 21 6.59 3.96 10.67
C ASP A 21 6.68 3.71 12.18
N VAL A 22 6.82 2.45 12.57
CA VAL A 22 7.01 2.07 13.98
C VAL A 22 8.29 2.71 14.51
N ASP A 23 9.42 2.61 13.80
CA ASP A 23 10.65 3.29 14.22
C ASP A 23 10.45 4.82 14.30
N ALA A 24 9.73 5.44 13.37
CA ALA A 24 9.45 6.88 13.39
C ALA A 24 8.60 7.30 14.60
N LEU A 25 7.62 6.49 14.97
CA LEU A 25 6.79 6.72 16.15
C LEU A 25 7.64 6.66 17.43
N VAL A 26 8.48 5.63 17.57
CA VAL A 26 9.36 5.49 18.74
C VAL A 26 10.41 6.61 18.78
N LEU A 27 10.93 7.06 17.62
CA LEU A 27 11.85 8.20 17.53
C LEU A 27 11.22 9.49 18.08
N ARG A 28 9.93 9.71 17.83
CA ARG A 28 9.23 10.92 18.31
C ARG A 28 8.90 10.89 19.81
N SER A 29 8.79 9.71 20.41
CA SER A 29 8.27 9.55 21.78
C SER A 29 9.34 9.40 22.86
N ALA A 30 10.62 9.24 22.51
CA ALA A 30 11.67 8.93 23.48
C ALA A 30 12.92 9.81 23.33
N SER A 31 13.70 9.90 24.42
CA SER A 31 15.07 10.42 24.41
C SER A 31 16.04 9.28 24.09
N TRP A 32 16.52 9.21 22.85
CA TRP A 32 17.34 8.09 22.36
C TRP A 32 18.83 8.27 22.65
N THR A 33 19.46 7.18 23.07
CA THR A 33 20.90 7.01 23.18
C THR A 33 21.58 6.98 21.80
N SER A 34 22.91 7.17 21.78
CA SER A 34 23.69 7.05 20.54
C SER A 34 23.60 5.64 19.92
N GLU A 35 23.60 4.60 20.77
CA GLU A 35 23.56 3.20 20.34
C GLU A 35 22.24 2.85 19.66
N GLU A 36 21.11 3.30 20.20
CA GLU A 36 19.79 3.06 19.61
C GLU A 36 19.65 3.79 18.27
N ARG A 37 20.22 5.00 18.14
CA ARG A 37 20.27 5.72 16.85
C ARG A 37 21.11 4.96 15.83
N GLN A 38 22.24 4.40 16.23
CA GLN A 38 23.07 3.60 15.33
C GLN A 38 22.37 2.31 14.91
N ALA A 39 21.66 1.64 15.83
CA ALA A 39 20.83 0.48 15.52
C ALA A 39 19.71 0.83 14.52
N CYS A 40 19.06 1.97 14.71
CA CYS A 40 18.04 2.47 13.78
C CYS A 40 18.61 2.75 12.38
N ARG A 41 19.80 3.37 12.28
CA ARG A 41 20.51 3.56 11.00
C ARG A 41 20.86 2.23 10.32
N ARG A 42 21.30 1.22 11.08
CA ARG A 42 21.56 -0.13 10.53
C ARG A 42 20.29 -0.79 9.98
N ARG A 43 19.16 -0.66 10.70
CA ARG A 43 17.85 -1.13 10.22
C ARG A 43 17.44 -0.41 8.95
N GLU A 44 17.64 0.90 8.86
CA GLU A 44 17.33 1.65 7.64
C GLU A 44 18.18 1.19 6.46
N ALA A 45 19.49 1.00 6.63
CA ALA A 45 20.36 0.46 5.57
C ALA A 45 19.92 -0.94 5.11
N TRP A 46 19.42 -1.79 6.03
CA TRP A 46 18.80 -3.06 5.66
C TRP A 46 17.51 -2.87 4.86
N ARG A 47 16.63 -1.94 5.28
CA ARG A 47 15.38 -1.63 4.54
C ARG A 47 15.68 -1.17 3.13
N GLU A 48 16.67 -0.30 2.92
CA GLU A 48 17.01 0.20 1.60
C GLU A 48 17.43 -0.93 0.63
N ARG A 49 18.24 -1.88 1.11
CA ARG A 49 18.61 -3.07 0.31
C ARG A 49 17.40 -3.95 0.02
N ARG A 50 16.55 -4.17 1.03
CA ARG A 50 15.35 -4.99 0.88
C ARG A 50 14.33 -4.35 -0.06
N GLU A 51 14.18 -3.04 -0.04
CA GLU A 51 13.33 -2.29 -0.98
C GLU A 51 13.80 -2.48 -2.42
N ALA A 52 15.11 -2.37 -2.67
CA ALA A 52 15.66 -2.56 -4.02
C ALA A 52 15.41 -3.99 -4.54
N GLU A 53 15.60 -5.00 -3.69
CA GLU A 53 15.30 -6.40 -4.02
C GLU A 53 13.82 -6.61 -4.37
N LEU A 54 12.92 -6.10 -3.51
CA LEU A 54 11.48 -6.23 -3.69
C LEU A 54 10.97 -5.45 -4.91
N LEU A 55 11.53 -4.28 -5.22
CA LEU A 55 11.23 -3.56 -6.45
C LEU A 55 11.71 -4.33 -7.69
N GLY A 56 12.85 -5.01 -7.60
CA GLY A 56 13.32 -5.91 -8.66
C GLY A 56 12.36 -7.07 -8.91
N GLN A 57 11.88 -7.72 -7.85
CA GLN A 57 10.88 -8.79 -7.93
C GLN A 57 9.54 -8.28 -8.49
N LEU A 58 9.07 -7.11 -8.02
CA LEU A 58 7.87 -6.48 -8.55
C LEU A 58 8.01 -6.17 -10.05
N GLY A 59 9.18 -5.68 -10.49
CA GLY A 59 9.47 -5.42 -11.89
C GLY A 59 9.55 -6.68 -12.75
N ALA A 60 10.12 -7.76 -12.24
CA ALA A 60 10.13 -9.05 -12.92
C ALA A 60 8.69 -9.59 -13.10
N TRP A 61 7.88 -9.54 -12.05
CA TRP A 61 6.46 -9.92 -12.12
C TRP A 61 5.69 -9.02 -13.11
N GLN A 62 5.89 -7.70 -13.04
CA GLN A 62 5.27 -6.74 -13.95
C GLN A 62 5.62 -7.03 -15.42
N ALA A 63 6.89 -7.33 -15.71
CA ALA A 63 7.35 -7.70 -17.05
C ALA A 63 6.70 -9.01 -17.53
N LYS A 64 6.59 -10.01 -16.66
CA LYS A 64 5.90 -11.28 -16.95
C LYS A 64 4.40 -11.05 -17.23
N PHE A 65 3.74 -10.23 -16.43
CA PHE A 65 2.33 -9.86 -16.62
C PHE A 65 2.12 -9.19 -17.99
N VAL A 66 2.96 -8.22 -18.33
CA VAL A 66 2.92 -7.51 -19.62
C VAL A 66 3.28 -8.42 -20.78
N GLY A 67 4.21 -9.36 -20.59
CA GLY A 67 4.56 -10.37 -21.59
C GLY A 67 3.37 -11.26 -21.98
N GLY A 68 2.52 -11.62 -21.02
CA GLY A 68 1.27 -12.35 -21.22
C GLY A 68 0.04 -11.46 -21.50
N TRP A 69 0.22 -10.18 -21.85
CA TRP A 69 -0.88 -9.22 -21.92
C TRP A 69 -1.98 -9.62 -22.93
N GLU A 70 -1.63 -10.16 -24.09
CA GLU A 70 -2.59 -10.49 -25.15
C GLU A 70 -3.58 -11.58 -24.70
N GLU A 71 -3.05 -12.69 -24.15
CA GLU A 71 -3.86 -13.79 -23.62
C GLU A 71 -4.77 -13.33 -22.47
N ARG A 72 -4.19 -12.58 -21.52
CA ARG A 72 -4.93 -12.05 -20.36
C ARG A 72 -6.03 -11.09 -20.78
N THR A 73 -5.75 -10.22 -21.75
CA THR A 73 -6.71 -9.25 -22.27
C THR A 73 -7.81 -9.94 -23.07
N ALA A 74 -7.50 -10.98 -23.84
CA ALA A 74 -8.50 -11.80 -24.51
C ALA A 74 -9.43 -12.50 -23.49
N ALA A 75 -8.87 -13.07 -22.41
CA ALA A 75 -9.67 -13.61 -21.30
C ALA A 75 -10.54 -12.53 -20.64
N TRP A 76 -9.96 -11.37 -20.34
CA TRP A 76 -10.65 -10.24 -19.72
C TRP A 76 -11.83 -9.71 -20.56
N ARG A 77 -11.69 -9.67 -21.89
CA ARG A 77 -12.76 -9.25 -22.81
C ARG A 77 -13.90 -10.26 -22.88
N ARG A 78 -13.61 -11.56 -22.73
CA ARG A 78 -14.63 -12.62 -22.66
C ARG A 78 -15.46 -12.55 -21.37
N SER A 79 -14.86 -12.15 -20.26
CA SER A 79 -15.59 -11.81 -19.04
C SER A 79 -16.48 -10.61 -19.33
N GLY A 80 -17.81 -10.78 -19.36
CA GLY A 80 -18.74 -9.67 -19.61
C GLY A 80 -18.65 -8.57 -18.54
N ALA A 81 -19.29 -7.41 -18.77
CA ALA A 81 -19.27 -6.30 -17.81
C ALA A 81 -19.83 -6.69 -16.43
N ALA A 82 -20.93 -7.43 -16.39
CA ALA A 82 -21.55 -7.89 -15.14
C ALA A 82 -20.61 -8.78 -14.29
N LEU A 83 -19.87 -9.70 -14.93
CA LEU A 83 -18.92 -10.56 -14.22
C LEU A 83 -17.80 -9.75 -13.59
N ARG A 84 -17.28 -8.75 -14.32
CA ARG A 84 -16.21 -7.87 -13.83
C ARG A 84 -16.66 -7.01 -12.64
N GLU A 85 -17.91 -6.55 -12.64
CA GLU A 85 -18.46 -5.81 -11.51
C GLU A 85 -18.60 -6.70 -10.26
N VAL A 86 -19.03 -7.96 -10.44
CA VAL A 86 -19.06 -8.95 -9.34
C VAL A 86 -17.65 -9.22 -8.83
N GLU A 87 -16.67 -9.41 -9.70
CA GLU A 87 -15.27 -9.60 -9.30
C GLU A 87 -14.73 -8.41 -8.50
N GLU A 88 -15.08 -7.18 -8.90
CA GLU A 88 -14.72 -5.95 -8.17
C GLU A 88 -15.41 -5.85 -6.81
N GLU A 89 -16.69 -6.18 -6.74
CA GLU A 89 -17.45 -6.21 -5.48
C GLU A 89 -16.87 -7.25 -4.52
N CYS A 90 -16.65 -8.49 -4.99
CA CYS A 90 -16.02 -9.54 -4.20
C CYS A 90 -14.61 -9.15 -3.74
N TRP A 91 -13.82 -8.53 -4.61
CA TRP A 91 -12.46 -8.11 -4.26
C TRP A 91 -12.45 -6.96 -3.24
N ALA A 92 -13.33 -5.96 -3.40
CA ALA A 92 -13.46 -4.85 -2.45
C ALA A 92 -13.86 -5.34 -1.06
N VAL A 93 -14.77 -6.32 -0.99
CA VAL A 93 -15.17 -6.98 0.25
C VAL A 93 -14.00 -7.74 0.88
N ALA A 94 -13.38 -8.67 0.14
CA ALA A 94 -12.30 -9.50 0.65
C ALA A 94 -11.04 -8.70 1.04
N SER A 95 -10.82 -7.55 0.40
CA SER A 95 -9.69 -6.65 0.69
C SER A 95 -10.05 -5.53 1.67
N HIS A 96 -11.30 -5.46 2.14
CA HIS A 96 -11.81 -4.41 3.03
C HIS A 96 -11.47 -2.99 2.55
N ILE A 97 -11.61 -2.74 1.25
CA ILE A 97 -11.32 -1.43 0.66
C ILE A 97 -12.43 -0.45 1.01
N THR A 98 -12.02 0.76 1.38
CA THR A 98 -12.90 1.88 1.74
C THR A 98 -12.79 3.01 0.71
N LEU A 99 -13.74 3.95 0.75
CA LEU A 99 -13.69 5.12 -0.13
C LEU A 99 -12.44 5.96 0.16
N SER A 100 -12.03 6.05 1.42
CA SER A 100 -10.80 6.74 1.82
C SER A 100 -9.54 6.14 1.20
N ASP A 101 -9.49 4.81 1.02
CA ASP A 101 -8.35 4.15 0.37
C ASP A 101 -8.23 4.57 -1.11
N LEU A 102 -9.36 4.82 -1.78
CA LEU A 102 -9.41 5.22 -3.18
C LEU A 102 -9.14 6.72 -3.39
N VAL A 103 -9.56 7.58 -2.47
CA VAL A 103 -9.49 9.04 -2.63
C VAL A 103 -8.28 9.65 -1.93
N SER A 104 -7.90 9.11 -0.78
CA SER A 104 -6.86 9.67 0.09
C SER A 104 -5.75 8.67 0.41
N GLY A 105 -5.77 7.51 -0.24
CA GLY A 105 -4.72 6.51 -0.12
C GLY A 105 -3.37 7.03 -0.63
N PRO A 106 -2.25 6.47 -0.14
CA PRO A 106 -0.91 7.00 -0.43
C PRO A 106 -0.61 7.02 -1.94
N PHE A 107 -1.10 6.05 -2.71
CA PHE A 107 -0.90 5.99 -4.16
C PHE A 107 -1.89 6.86 -4.95
N ALA A 108 -3.12 7.05 -4.44
CA ALA A 108 -4.09 7.97 -5.05
C ALA A 108 -3.58 9.43 -5.03
N MET A 109 -2.73 9.75 -4.05
CA MET A 109 -2.10 11.07 -3.89
C MET A 109 -0.78 11.25 -4.68
N LEU A 110 -0.30 10.23 -5.42
CA LEU A 110 0.91 10.35 -6.23
C LEU A 110 0.54 10.74 -7.66
N ASP A 111 1.06 11.87 -8.15
CA ASP A 111 0.82 12.35 -9.52
C ASP A 111 1.09 11.29 -10.60
N GLU A 112 2.08 10.42 -10.38
CA GLU A 112 2.50 9.37 -11.32
C GLU A 112 1.41 8.32 -11.58
N CYS A 113 0.55 8.05 -10.59
CA CYS A 113 -0.45 6.98 -10.67
C CYS A 113 -1.85 7.36 -10.17
N SER A 114 -2.07 8.61 -9.74
CA SER A 114 -3.36 9.09 -9.20
C SER A 114 -4.53 8.85 -10.16
N TRP A 115 -4.29 8.98 -11.46
CA TRP A 115 -5.28 8.73 -12.51
C TRP A 115 -5.81 7.28 -12.54
N LEU A 116 -5.06 6.30 -12.02
CA LEU A 116 -5.56 4.92 -11.85
C LEU A 116 -6.74 4.85 -10.88
N PHE A 117 -6.79 5.76 -9.90
CA PHE A 117 -7.76 5.82 -8.82
C PHE A 117 -8.90 6.80 -9.11
N SER A 118 -9.09 7.21 -10.37
CA SER A 118 -10.20 8.10 -10.73
C SER A 118 -11.56 7.36 -10.69
N PRO A 119 -12.64 7.99 -10.19
CA PRO A 119 -13.99 7.43 -10.22
C PRO A 119 -14.56 7.26 -11.64
N LEU A 120 -13.97 7.97 -12.62
CA LEU A 120 -14.27 7.81 -14.05
C LEU A 120 -13.23 6.95 -14.77
N GLY A 121 -12.25 6.42 -14.03
CA GLY A 121 -11.10 5.71 -14.53
C GLY A 121 -11.14 4.20 -14.29
N PRO A 122 -9.95 3.57 -14.18
CA PRO A 122 -9.82 2.11 -14.07
C PRO A 122 -10.50 1.52 -12.83
N CYS A 123 -10.61 2.30 -11.76
CA CYS A 123 -11.28 1.91 -10.52
C CYS A 123 -12.77 2.25 -10.47
N ALA A 124 -13.41 2.73 -11.53
CA ALA A 124 -14.81 3.18 -11.49
C ALA A 124 -15.78 2.15 -10.88
N GLY A 125 -15.62 0.86 -11.19
CA GLY A 125 -16.48 -0.17 -10.59
C GLY A 125 -16.13 -0.51 -9.14
N LEU A 126 -14.87 -0.32 -8.70
CA LEU A 126 -14.54 -0.32 -7.27
C LEU A 126 -15.23 0.83 -6.52
N PHE A 127 -15.25 2.04 -7.09
CA PHE A 127 -16.00 3.15 -6.50
C PHE A 127 -17.48 2.80 -6.36
N ARG A 128 -18.10 2.22 -7.39
CA ARG A 128 -19.49 1.76 -7.31
C ARG A 128 -19.70 0.70 -6.23
N ALA A 129 -18.82 -0.31 -6.17
CA ALA A 129 -18.91 -1.39 -5.19
C ALA A 129 -18.80 -0.87 -3.75
N VAL A 130 -17.84 0.01 -3.47
CA VAL A 130 -17.63 0.61 -2.15
C VAL A 130 -18.79 1.54 -1.77
N MET A 131 -19.23 2.40 -2.68
CA MET A 131 -20.35 3.32 -2.42
C MET A 131 -21.66 2.57 -2.16
N LYS A 132 -21.96 1.52 -2.94
CA LYS A 132 -23.13 0.65 -2.74
C LYS A 132 -23.12 0.01 -1.35
N ARG A 133 -21.95 -0.51 -0.93
CA ARG A 133 -21.77 -1.08 0.40
C ARG A 133 -22.01 -0.05 1.52
N ASP A 134 -21.49 1.16 1.36
CA ASP A 134 -21.66 2.23 2.35
C ASP A 134 -23.13 2.67 2.47
N THR A 135 -23.87 2.67 1.35
CA THR A 135 -25.32 2.98 1.34
C THR A 135 -26.19 1.86 1.92
N GLU A 136 -25.77 0.59 1.80
CA GLU A 136 -26.46 -0.59 2.38
C GLU A 136 -26.03 -0.85 3.86
N GLY A 137 -25.45 0.17 4.51
CA GLY A 137 -24.50 0.11 5.62
C GLY A 137 -24.90 -0.43 7.00
N ALA A 138 -25.78 -1.43 7.13
CA ALA A 138 -26.13 -2.01 8.45
C ALA A 138 -25.56 -3.43 8.68
N GLU A 139 -25.79 -4.38 7.77
CA GLU A 139 -25.50 -5.80 8.05
C GLU A 139 -24.03 -6.22 7.85
N ARG A 140 -23.24 -5.45 7.08
CA ARG A 140 -21.85 -5.82 6.71
C ARG A 140 -20.75 -5.22 7.58
N ARG A 141 -21.10 -4.35 8.55
CA ARG A 141 -20.15 -3.90 9.58
C ARG A 141 -19.87 -5.03 10.59
N ASP A 142 -20.84 -5.91 10.80
CA ASP A 142 -20.71 -7.09 11.66
C ASP A 142 -19.76 -8.14 11.08
N GLU A 143 -19.69 -8.32 9.75
CA GLU A 143 -18.73 -9.24 9.13
C GLU A 143 -17.29 -8.71 9.18
N ALA A 144 -17.08 -7.41 9.01
CA ALA A 144 -15.76 -6.79 9.16
C ALA A 144 -15.30 -6.79 10.64
N ALA A 145 -16.24 -6.59 11.57
CA ALA A 145 -16.01 -6.75 13.00
C ALA A 145 -15.73 -8.22 13.36
N ALA A 146 -16.43 -9.19 12.74
CA ALA A 146 -16.21 -10.62 12.94
C ALA A 146 -14.86 -11.09 12.37
N ALA A 147 -14.44 -10.59 11.20
CA ALA A 147 -13.11 -10.86 10.64
C ALA A 147 -11.99 -10.22 11.48
N ALA A 148 -12.20 -9.01 12.00
CA ALA A 148 -11.29 -8.38 12.95
C ALA A 148 -11.21 -9.17 14.27
N ALA A 149 -12.34 -9.67 14.78
CA ALA A 149 -12.42 -10.53 15.96
C ALA A 149 -11.73 -11.89 15.75
N LEU A 150 -11.87 -12.50 14.56
CA LEU A 150 -11.15 -13.72 14.20
C LEU A 150 -9.64 -13.50 14.11
N ALA A 151 -9.20 -12.38 13.54
CA ALA A 151 -7.79 -11.99 13.50
C ALA A 151 -7.22 -11.71 14.91
N GLU A 152 -8.03 -11.15 15.82
CA GLU A 152 -7.68 -10.99 17.24
C GLU A 152 -7.58 -12.31 18.00
N ASN A 153 -8.42 -13.30 17.68
CA ASN A 153 -8.35 -14.63 18.30
C ASN A 153 -7.13 -15.45 17.86
N VAL A 154 -6.67 -15.29 16.62
CA VAL A 154 -5.49 -16.03 16.09
C VAL A 154 -4.17 -15.38 16.48
N CYS A 155 -4.14 -14.05 16.60
CA CYS A 155 -2.98 -13.32 17.09
C CYS A 155 -3.50 -12.15 17.95
N PRO A 156 -3.50 -12.23 19.28
CA PRO A 156 -4.03 -11.15 20.10
C PRO A 156 -3.08 -9.95 20.11
N ALA A 157 -3.57 -8.78 19.73
CA ALA A 157 -2.87 -7.50 19.90
C ALA A 157 -3.18 -6.96 21.30
N THR A 158 -2.53 -7.53 22.31
CA THR A 158 -2.84 -7.27 23.73
C THR A 158 -2.43 -5.86 24.15
N THR A 159 -1.38 -5.29 23.55
CA THR A 159 -0.91 -3.92 23.84
C THR A 159 -1.42 -2.90 22.82
N SER A 160 -1.49 -1.63 23.22
CA SER A 160 -1.82 -0.51 22.32
C SER A 160 -0.86 -0.41 21.13
N GLY A 161 0.44 -0.64 21.34
CA GLY A 161 1.45 -0.65 20.29
C GLY A 161 1.27 -1.80 19.28
N MET A 162 0.87 -2.98 19.75
CA MET A 162 0.53 -4.11 18.85
C MET A 162 -0.71 -3.81 18.02
N ARG A 163 -1.75 -3.20 18.62
CA ARG A 163 -2.97 -2.79 17.88
C ARG A 163 -2.65 -1.77 16.80
N GLN A 164 -1.86 -0.75 17.14
CA GLN A 164 -1.43 0.27 16.18
C GLN A 164 -0.59 -0.33 15.04
N THR A 165 0.37 -1.22 15.35
CA THR A 165 1.20 -1.88 14.32
C THR A 165 0.35 -2.74 13.38
N ARG A 166 -0.63 -3.47 13.92
CA ARG A 166 -1.58 -4.25 13.13
C ARG A 166 -2.38 -3.36 12.19
N GLN A 167 -2.91 -2.25 12.70
CA GLN A 167 -3.67 -1.31 11.90
C GLN A 167 -2.81 -0.77 10.74
N LEU A 168 -1.57 -0.34 11.02
CA LEU A 168 -0.62 0.12 10.00
C LEU A 168 -0.33 -0.96 8.95
N LEU A 169 -0.17 -2.23 9.35
CA LEU A 169 0.01 -3.34 8.42
C LEU A 169 -1.21 -3.57 7.53
N MET A 170 -2.42 -3.51 8.09
CA MET A 170 -3.64 -3.67 7.31
C MET A 170 -3.83 -2.54 6.30
N GLU A 171 -3.68 -1.29 6.73
CA GLU A 171 -3.76 -0.10 5.87
C GLU A 171 -2.70 -0.14 4.76
N SER A 172 -1.46 -0.43 5.13
CA SER A 172 -0.37 -0.54 4.16
C SER A 172 -0.60 -1.67 3.15
N ARG A 173 -1.03 -2.86 3.60
CA ARG A 173 -1.35 -3.98 2.69
C ARG A 173 -2.47 -3.62 1.73
N ARG A 174 -3.55 -2.99 2.22
CA ARG A 174 -4.66 -2.52 1.36
C ARG A 174 -4.16 -1.58 0.28
N ALA A 175 -3.35 -0.59 0.64
CA ALA A 175 -2.80 0.36 -0.32
C ALA A 175 -1.97 -0.32 -1.43
N TRP A 176 -1.09 -1.25 -1.06
CA TRP A 176 -0.27 -1.98 -2.04
C TRP A 176 -1.10 -2.89 -2.96
N ARG A 177 -2.06 -3.64 -2.40
CA ARG A 177 -2.97 -4.47 -3.18
C ARG A 177 -3.79 -3.63 -4.15
N LEU A 178 -4.28 -2.49 -3.69
CA LEU A 178 -5.07 -1.58 -4.51
C LEU A 178 -4.26 -1.00 -5.67
N LEU A 179 -3.00 -0.64 -5.47
CA LEU A 179 -2.11 -0.19 -6.55
C LEU A 179 -1.95 -1.28 -7.62
N VAL A 180 -1.64 -2.52 -7.22
CA VAL A 180 -1.47 -3.64 -8.17
C VAL A 180 -2.78 -3.92 -8.91
N PHE A 181 -3.90 -3.92 -8.18
CA PHE A 181 -5.22 -4.14 -8.75
C PHE A 181 -5.58 -3.05 -9.78
N ALA A 182 -5.45 -1.78 -9.40
CA ALA A 182 -5.80 -0.65 -10.26
C ALA A 182 -4.95 -0.63 -11.54
N TRP A 183 -3.65 -0.86 -11.41
CA TRP A 183 -2.74 -0.97 -12.55
C TRP A 183 -3.08 -2.15 -13.46
N GLY A 184 -3.29 -3.35 -12.89
CA GLY A 184 -3.63 -4.54 -13.66
C GLY A 184 -4.96 -4.38 -14.40
N ARG A 185 -5.98 -3.83 -13.72
CA ARG A 185 -7.27 -3.48 -14.31
C ARG A 185 -7.16 -2.50 -15.46
N PHE A 186 -6.32 -1.47 -15.31
CA PHE A 186 -6.08 -0.51 -16.38
C PHE A 186 -5.47 -1.17 -17.61
N LEU A 187 -4.43 -2.00 -17.43
CA LEU A 187 -3.78 -2.69 -18.54
C LEU A 187 -4.73 -3.62 -19.29
N LEU A 188 -5.53 -4.40 -18.56
CA LEU A 188 -6.49 -5.34 -19.17
C LEU A 188 -7.63 -4.63 -19.88
N ALA A 189 -7.96 -3.40 -19.47
CA ALA A 189 -8.99 -2.60 -20.13
C ALA A 189 -8.52 -1.93 -21.44
N GLN A 190 -7.22 -1.96 -21.75
CA GLN A 190 -6.70 -1.35 -22.97
C GLN A 190 -7.17 -2.09 -24.22
N ARG A 191 -7.52 -1.32 -25.27
CA ARG A 191 -7.86 -1.86 -26.59
C ARG A 191 -6.62 -2.31 -27.34
N GLU A 192 -5.57 -1.50 -27.25
CA GLU A 192 -4.29 -1.69 -27.89
C GLU A 192 -3.21 -2.00 -26.86
N ARG A 193 -2.07 -2.48 -27.34
CA ARG A 193 -0.94 -2.81 -26.47
C ARG A 193 -0.48 -1.54 -25.74
N PRO A 194 -0.43 -1.54 -24.40
CA PRO A 194 -0.03 -0.36 -23.65
C PRO A 194 1.42 0.04 -23.95
N SER A 195 1.70 1.34 -23.90
CA SER A 195 3.04 1.87 -24.09
C SER A 195 3.99 1.41 -22.98
N SER A 196 5.29 1.42 -23.25
CA SER A 196 6.32 1.06 -22.25
C SER A 196 6.19 1.90 -20.98
N ALA A 197 5.89 3.20 -21.10
CA ALA A 197 5.70 4.09 -19.96
C ALA A 197 4.53 3.63 -19.07
N VAL A 198 3.37 3.31 -19.68
CA VAL A 198 2.20 2.79 -18.97
C VAL A 198 2.49 1.45 -18.28
N CYS A 199 3.20 0.57 -18.98
CA CYS A 199 3.57 -0.74 -18.46
C CYS A 199 4.45 -0.62 -17.20
N LEU A 200 5.24 0.45 -17.03
CA LEU A 200 6.15 0.65 -15.90
C LEU A 200 5.54 1.40 -14.71
N VAL A 201 4.29 1.86 -14.79
CA VAL A 201 3.68 2.73 -13.75
C VAL A 201 3.67 2.08 -12.36
N LEU A 202 3.36 0.78 -12.25
CA LEU A 202 3.31 0.08 -10.95
C LEU A 202 4.65 0.14 -10.20
N THR A 203 5.76 -0.25 -10.85
CA THR A 203 7.10 -0.21 -10.24
C THR A 203 7.59 1.22 -10.02
N SER A 204 7.28 2.13 -10.93
CA SER A 204 7.72 3.53 -10.83
C SER A 204 7.03 4.24 -9.66
N ALA A 205 5.71 4.09 -9.53
CA ALA A 205 4.94 4.61 -8.40
C ALA A 205 5.39 3.98 -7.06
N ALA A 206 5.65 2.67 -7.04
CA ALA A 206 6.21 1.99 -5.87
C ALA A 206 7.56 2.60 -5.47
N ALA A 207 8.47 2.81 -6.43
CA ALA A 207 9.76 3.42 -6.18
C ALA A 207 9.65 4.89 -5.75
N GLN A 208 8.73 5.67 -6.31
CA GLN A 208 8.45 7.03 -5.88
C GLN A 208 7.96 7.06 -4.43
N PHE A 209 6.98 6.24 -4.10
CA PHE A 209 6.45 6.12 -2.74
C PHE A 209 7.54 5.78 -1.72
N LEU A 210 8.32 4.71 -1.97
CA LEU A 210 9.39 4.29 -1.07
C LEU A 210 10.45 5.38 -0.88
N ARG A 211 10.82 6.11 -1.94
CA ARG A 211 11.73 7.26 -1.85
C ARG A 211 11.15 8.38 -0.98
N MET A 212 9.87 8.68 -1.09
CA MET A 212 9.22 9.68 -0.25
C MET A 212 9.24 9.26 1.22
N ARG A 213 8.84 8.02 1.52
CA ARG A 213 8.85 7.46 2.89
C ARG A 213 10.24 7.45 3.51
N ARG A 214 11.26 7.09 2.74
CA ARG A 214 12.66 7.15 3.15
C ARG A 214 13.08 8.59 3.49
N ARG A 215 12.76 9.56 2.63
CA ARG A 215 13.06 10.98 2.87
C ARG A 215 12.39 11.50 4.14
N GLU A 216 11.12 11.18 4.36
CA GLU A 216 10.38 11.55 5.59
C GLU A 216 11.02 10.97 6.85
N PHE A 217 11.45 9.71 6.78
CA PHE A 217 12.11 9.05 7.89
C PHE A 217 13.50 9.63 8.18
N GLN A 218 14.29 9.90 7.14
CA GLN A 218 15.59 10.56 7.28
C GLN A 218 15.46 11.95 7.90
N LYS A 219 14.41 12.72 7.52
CA LYS A 219 14.08 13.99 8.19
C LYS A 219 13.79 13.77 9.68
N THR A 220 12.96 12.79 10.00
CA THR A 220 12.64 12.44 11.40
C THR A 220 13.90 12.06 12.18
N LEU A 221 14.79 11.25 11.62
CA LEU A 221 16.08 10.89 12.22
C LEU A 221 16.99 12.10 12.44
N ALA A 222 16.99 13.09 11.53
CA ALA A 222 17.83 14.27 11.63
C ALA A 222 17.33 15.28 12.67
N THR A 223 16.02 15.37 12.89
CA THR A 223 15.42 16.29 13.87
C THR A 223 15.40 15.70 15.28
N THR A 224 15.35 14.38 15.41
CA THR A 224 15.32 13.70 16.70
C THR A 224 16.69 13.76 17.39
N GLY A 225 16.80 14.57 18.44
CA GLY A 225 18.04 14.77 19.20
C GLY A 225 18.77 16.10 18.96
N ARG A 226 18.28 16.96 18.05
CA ARG A 226 18.60 18.40 18.12
C ARG A 226 17.74 18.98 19.23
N ARG A 227 18.35 19.25 20.40
CA ARG A 227 17.76 20.24 21.32
C ARG A 227 17.49 21.49 20.48
N THR A 228 16.24 21.94 20.40
CA THR A 228 15.96 23.34 20.08
C THR A 228 16.80 24.15 21.05
N GLY A 229 17.80 24.86 20.53
CA GLY A 229 18.72 25.63 21.33
C GLY A 229 17.95 26.60 22.18
N GLY A 230 18.01 26.43 23.50
CA GLY A 230 17.85 27.53 24.41
C GLY A 230 19.02 28.48 24.19
N GLY A 231 18.82 29.51 23.38
CA GLY A 231 19.43 30.82 23.66
C GLY A 231 18.82 31.33 24.98
N LEU A 232 19.53 32.00 25.87
CA LEU A 232 20.66 32.91 25.71
C LEU A 232 21.70 32.67 26.82
N PRO A 233 22.98 33.11 26.64
CA PRO A 233 23.87 33.29 27.78
C PRO A 233 23.32 34.46 28.62
N SER A 234 23.03 34.20 29.90
CA SER A 234 22.80 35.29 30.86
C SER A 234 24.15 35.76 31.40
N ALA A 235 24.29 37.09 31.38
CA ALA A 235 25.36 37.97 31.83
C ALA A 235 26.37 37.43 32.85
#